data_AF-A0A7Y2SLA1-F1
#
_entry.id   AF-A0A7Y2SLA1-F1
#
_cell.length_a   1.000
_cell.length_b   1.000
_cell.length_c   1.000
_cell.angle_alpha   90.00
_cell.angle_beta   90.00
_cell.angle_gamma   90.00
#
_symmetry.space_group_name_H-M   'P 1'
#
loop_
_entity.id
_entity.type
_entity.pdbx_description
1 polymer ?
#
loop_
_entity_poly.entity_id
_entity_poly.type
_entity_poly.pdbx_seq_one_letter_code
_entity_poly.pdbx_strand_id
1 'polypeptide(L)'
;MTDVEIPFARLISLSDDIAPMEFLLSGREHSLGRSPLCDIVIPRNNISRIHARVTREGPRYLLHDAGSANGTFINGQPLGAPHMLSNRDGIGLGSAGELLRFLDPDPTVVTASRLRLDERTQTFLLGSLPLSLPPNQFRLLTHLYRHMGNLCTREECAEAVWGRDYDPGMDAESLDKAISGLRSALRRADDDAAGLLQTRRGMGYVLLPTLTTE
;
A
#
# COMPACT_ATOMS: atom_id res chain seq x y z
N MET A 1 -3.89 13.56 -22.50
CA MET A 1 -4.85 12.75 -21.74
C MET A 1 -4.38 11.32 -21.86
N THR A 2 -3.42 10.95 -21.02
CA THR A 2 -2.77 9.64 -21.05
C THR A 2 -3.42 8.82 -19.95
N ASP A 3 -4.16 7.78 -20.33
CA ASP A 3 -4.59 6.72 -19.41
C ASP A 3 -3.35 6.22 -18.67
N VAL A 4 -3.33 6.45 -17.35
CA VAL A 4 -2.31 5.84 -16.50
C VAL A 4 -2.68 4.37 -16.39
N GLU A 5 -1.96 3.51 -17.12
CA GLU A 5 -2.08 2.07 -17.01
C GLU A 5 -1.82 1.68 -15.55
N ILE A 6 -2.87 1.24 -14.83
CA ILE A 6 -2.74 0.78 -13.46
C ILE A 6 -2.01 -0.57 -13.50
N PRO A 7 -0.83 -0.71 -12.89
CA PRO A 7 -0.13 -1.99 -12.89
C PRO A 7 -0.96 -3.03 -12.14
N PHE A 8 -1.00 -4.24 -12.68
CA PHE A 8 -1.77 -5.33 -12.12
C PHE A 8 -0.99 -6.04 -11.01
N ALA A 9 -1.68 -6.38 -9.94
CA ALA A 9 -1.11 -7.21 -8.88
C ALA A 9 -0.95 -8.66 -9.38
N ARG A 10 -0.17 -9.45 -8.64
CA ARG A 10 0.23 -10.78 -9.03
C ARG A 10 0.05 -11.74 -7.86
N LEU A 11 -0.34 -12.98 -8.15
CA LEU A 11 -0.25 -14.08 -7.19
C LEU A 11 0.96 -14.93 -7.56
N ILE A 12 1.86 -15.11 -6.61
CA ILE A 12 3.04 -15.95 -6.74
C ILE A 12 2.75 -17.30 -6.12
N SER A 13 2.98 -18.35 -6.88
CA SER A 13 2.94 -19.72 -6.36
C SER A 13 4.10 -19.96 -5.40
N LEU A 14 3.79 -20.59 -4.27
CA LEU A 14 4.75 -21.07 -3.29
C LEU A 14 4.95 -22.60 -3.38
N SER A 15 4.37 -23.26 -4.38
CA SER A 15 4.48 -24.70 -4.58
C SER A 15 4.63 -25.07 -6.05
N ASP A 16 5.48 -26.06 -6.34
CA ASP A 16 5.83 -26.45 -7.72
C ASP A 16 4.66 -27.08 -8.51
N ASP A 17 3.64 -27.57 -7.81
CA ASP A 17 2.44 -28.17 -8.41
C ASP A 17 1.38 -27.14 -8.86
N ILE A 18 1.64 -25.85 -8.65
CA ILE A 18 0.78 -24.75 -9.05
C ILE A 18 1.53 -23.93 -10.10
N ALA A 19 1.10 -24.08 -11.36
CA ALA A 19 1.73 -23.45 -12.51
C ALA A 19 0.75 -22.53 -13.26
N PRO A 20 1.23 -21.43 -13.88
CA PRO A 20 2.59 -20.88 -13.79
C PRO A 20 2.99 -20.40 -12.38
N MET A 21 4.28 -20.13 -12.17
CA MET A 21 4.78 -19.60 -10.88
C MET A 21 4.17 -18.23 -10.51
N GLU A 22 3.66 -17.50 -11.50
CA GLU A 22 3.11 -16.16 -11.33
C GLU A 22 1.82 -16.00 -12.16
N PHE A 23 0.78 -15.46 -11.52
CA PHE A 23 -0.52 -15.19 -12.11
C PHE A 23 -0.81 -13.70 -12.09
N LEU A 24 -1.04 -13.10 -13.26
CA LEU A 24 -1.37 -11.68 -13.38
C LEU A 24 -2.87 -11.44 -13.10
N LEU A 25 -3.18 -10.53 -12.19
CA LEU A 25 -4.56 -10.19 -11.83
C LEU A 25 -5.12 -9.05 -12.69
N SER A 26 -5.20 -9.25 -14.01
CA SER A 26 -5.59 -8.21 -14.97
C SER A 26 -7.10 -7.96 -15.10
N GLY A 27 -7.92 -8.99 -14.85
CA GLY A 27 -9.39 -8.94 -14.91
C GLY A 27 -10.07 -8.34 -13.67
N ARG A 28 -11.41 -8.36 -13.68
CA ARG A 28 -12.24 -7.93 -12.55
C ARG A 28 -12.44 -9.01 -11.48
N GLU A 29 -12.33 -10.27 -11.87
CA GLU A 29 -12.47 -11.42 -10.99
C GLU A 29 -11.53 -12.53 -11.49
N HIS A 30 -10.94 -13.25 -10.54
CA HIS A 30 -10.08 -14.39 -10.76
C HIS A 30 -10.51 -15.50 -9.80
N SER A 31 -10.87 -16.64 -10.35
CA SER A 31 -11.31 -17.81 -9.61
C SER A 31 -10.12 -18.73 -9.27
N LEU A 32 -10.11 -19.22 -8.03
CA LEU A 32 -9.09 -20.12 -7.51
C LEU A 32 -9.74 -21.43 -7.12
N GLY A 33 -9.20 -22.56 -7.58
CA GLY A 33 -9.74 -23.87 -7.20
C GLY A 33 -9.10 -25.02 -7.93
N ARG A 34 -9.52 -26.25 -7.61
CA ARG A 34 -8.99 -27.46 -8.26
C ARG A 34 -9.55 -27.69 -9.66
N SER A 35 -10.62 -26.99 -10.04
CA SER A 35 -11.23 -27.15 -11.35
C SER A 35 -10.27 -26.60 -12.43
N PRO A 36 -10.08 -27.30 -13.56
CA PRO A 36 -9.32 -26.75 -14.68
C PRO A 36 -10.00 -25.55 -15.35
N LEU A 37 -11.25 -25.24 -14.96
CA LEU A 37 -11.99 -24.06 -15.42
C LEU A 37 -11.70 -22.81 -14.59
N CYS A 38 -10.92 -22.91 -13.51
CA CYS A 38 -10.51 -21.76 -12.72
C CYS A 38 -9.37 -21.00 -13.41
N ASP A 39 -9.32 -19.69 -13.17
CA ASP A 39 -8.23 -18.84 -13.66
C ASP A 39 -6.89 -19.25 -13.04
N ILE A 40 -6.93 -19.70 -11.78
CA ILE A 40 -5.78 -20.22 -11.03
C ILE A 40 -6.12 -21.63 -10.56
N VAL A 41 -5.51 -22.61 -11.22
CA VAL A 41 -5.76 -24.04 -10.97
C VAL A 41 -4.82 -24.55 -9.90
N ILE A 42 -5.39 -25.14 -8.86
CA ILE A 42 -4.65 -25.68 -7.71
C ILE A 42 -5.07 -27.14 -7.54
N PRO A 43 -4.36 -28.10 -8.17
CA PRO A 43 -4.83 -29.46 -8.42
C PRO A 43 -4.72 -30.38 -7.19
N ARG A 44 -5.20 -29.93 -6.03
CA ARG A 44 -5.16 -30.69 -4.77
C ARG A 44 -6.55 -31.17 -4.35
N ASN A 45 -6.62 -32.37 -3.79
CA ASN A 45 -7.88 -33.01 -3.43
C ASN A 45 -8.63 -32.30 -2.29
N ASN A 46 -7.90 -31.61 -1.40
CA ASN A 46 -8.49 -30.85 -0.30
C ASN A 46 -9.01 -29.46 -0.73
N ILE A 47 -8.93 -29.12 -2.03
CA ILE A 47 -9.38 -27.83 -2.56
C ILE A 47 -10.70 -28.02 -3.31
N SER A 48 -11.71 -27.19 -3.02
CA SER A 48 -12.97 -27.14 -3.77
C SER A 48 -12.78 -26.81 -5.26
N ARG A 49 -13.74 -27.22 -6.10
CA ARG A 49 -13.70 -26.96 -7.56
C ARG A 49 -13.55 -25.46 -7.85
N ILE A 50 -14.34 -24.64 -7.17
CA ILE A 50 -14.16 -23.20 -7.01
C ILE A 50 -14.03 -23.01 -5.50
N HIS A 51 -12.87 -22.57 -5.03
CA HIS A 51 -12.53 -22.49 -3.61
C HIS A 51 -12.58 -21.07 -3.09
N ALA A 52 -11.96 -20.16 -3.84
CA ALA A 52 -11.90 -18.76 -3.52
C ALA A 52 -11.99 -17.92 -4.80
N ARG A 53 -12.20 -16.63 -4.63
CA ARG A 53 -12.12 -15.63 -5.71
C ARG A 53 -11.30 -14.45 -5.23
N VAL A 54 -10.51 -13.90 -6.14
CA VAL A 54 -9.96 -12.58 -5.99
C VAL A 54 -10.74 -11.64 -6.90
N THR A 55 -11.39 -10.64 -6.33
CA THR A 55 -12.11 -9.61 -7.09
C THR A 55 -11.30 -8.32 -7.06
N ARG A 56 -11.41 -7.54 -8.13
CA ARG A 56 -10.75 -6.25 -8.25
C ARG A 56 -11.78 -5.13 -8.22
N GLU A 57 -11.66 -4.26 -7.23
CA GLU A 57 -12.49 -3.07 -7.04
C GLU A 57 -11.62 -1.81 -7.21
N GLY A 58 -11.57 -1.29 -8.43
CA GLY A 58 -10.69 -0.18 -8.78
C GLY A 58 -9.20 -0.58 -8.62
N PRO A 59 -8.45 0.02 -7.68
CA PRO A 59 -7.07 -0.38 -7.39
C PRO A 59 -6.94 -1.45 -6.30
N ARG A 60 -8.04 -1.88 -5.67
CA ARG A 60 -8.02 -2.82 -4.53
C ARG A 60 -8.34 -4.23 -5.00
N TYR A 61 -7.80 -5.21 -4.29
CA TYR A 61 -8.11 -6.63 -4.49
C TYR A 61 -8.73 -7.19 -3.22
N LEU A 62 -9.84 -7.91 -3.35
CA LEU A 62 -10.49 -8.59 -2.24
C LEU A 62 -10.44 -10.09 -2.46
N LEU A 63 -10.06 -10.82 -1.42
CA LEU A 63 -10.15 -12.27 -1.37
C LEU A 63 -11.49 -12.68 -0.74
N HIS A 64 -12.22 -13.53 -1.44
CA HIS A 64 -13.48 -14.12 -1.00
C HIS A 64 -13.34 -15.63 -0.94
N ASP A 65 -13.80 -16.24 0.15
CA ASP A 65 -14.10 -17.68 0.16
C ASP A 65 -15.38 -17.93 -0.66
N ALA A 66 -15.37 -18.97 -1.51
CA ALA A 66 -16.48 -19.29 -2.42
C ALA A 66 -17.42 -20.38 -1.87
N GLY A 67 -17.49 -20.55 -0.54
CA GLY A 67 -18.18 -21.68 0.10
C GLY A 67 -17.32 -22.93 0.08
N SER A 68 -16.03 -22.80 0.34
CA SER A 68 -15.09 -23.92 0.29
C SER A 68 -15.35 -24.93 1.41
N ALA A 69 -15.04 -26.21 1.16
CA ALA A 69 -15.29 -27.26 2.15
C ALA A 69 -14.31 -27.24 3.32
N ASN A 70 -13.07 -26.78 3.08
CA ASN A 70 -11.97 -26.84 4.05
C ASN A 70 -11.45 -25.44 4.45
N GLY A 71 -12.12 -24.38 4.01
CA GLY A 71 -11.80 -23.00 4.34
C GLY A 71 -10.67 -22.39 3.50
N THR A 72 -10.77 -21.08 3.33
CA THR A 72 -9.70 -20.19 2.86
C THR A 72 -9.01 -19.55 4.05
N PHE A 73 -7.70 -19.31 3.94
CA PHE A 73 -6.87 -18.75 5.02
C PHE A 73 -6.05 -17.58 4.50
N ILE A 74 -5.83 -16.59 5.37
CA ILE A 74 -4.94 -15.44 5.14
C ILE A 74 -3.90 -15.39 6.25
N ASN A 75 -2.61 -15.39 5.89
CA ASN A 75 -1.48 -15.38 6.82
C ASN A 75 -1.61 -16.44 7.94
N GLY A 76 -2.07 -17.65 7.57
CA GLY A 76 -2.30 -18.78 8.47
C GLY A 76 -3.59 -18.75 9.29
N GLN A 77 -4.40 -17.69 9.20
CA GLN A 77 -5.67 -17.55 9.92
C GLN A 77 -6.88 -17.81 9.02
N PRO A 78 -7.96 -18.45 9.51
CA PRO A 78 -9.17 -18.66 8.72
C PRO A 78 -9.80 -17.34 8.26
N LEU A 79 -10.25 -17.30 7.00
CA LEU A 79 -10.93 -16.15 6.43
C LEU A 79 -12.40 -16.11 6.90
N GLY A 80 -12.72 -15.22 7.85
CA GLY A 80 -14.09 -15.08 8.39
C GLY A 80 -15.02 -14.18 7.57
N ALA A 81 -14.45 -13.31 6.73
CA ALA A 81 -15.16 -12.36 5.87
C ALA A 81 -14.24 -12.01 4.68
N PRO A 82 -14.74 -11.38 3.60
CA PRO A 82 -13.88 -10.91 2.52
C PRO A 82 -12.73 -10.05 3.05
N HIS A 83 -11.51 -10.35 2.61
CA HIS A 83 -10.30 -9.68 3.08
C HIS A 83 -9.71 -8.82 1.98
N MET A 84 -9.41 -7.56 2.29
CA MET A 84 -8.70 -6.66 1.39
C MET A 84 -7.22 -7.04 1.36
N LEU A 85 -6.76 -7.60 0.24
CA LEU A 85 -5.40 -8.10 0.08
C LEU A 85 -4.39 -6.95 0.17
N SER A 86 -3.39 -7.15 1.03
CA SER A 86 -2.24 -6.28 1.21
C SER A 86 -1.00 -6.95 0.64
N ASN A 87 -0.05 -6.14 0.15
CA ASN A 87 1.19 -6.66 -0.42
C ASN A 87 1.87 -7.65 0.55
N ARG A 88 2.28 -8.80 0.03
CA ARG A 88 2.87 -9.96 0.71
C ARG A 88 1.91 -10.84 1.52
N ASP A 89 0.61 -10.60 1.47
CA ASP A 89 -0.35 -11.52 2.10
C ASP A 89 -0.20 -12.95 1.56
N GLY A 90 -0.09 -13.90 2.47
CA GLY A 90 -0.05 -15.33 2.18
C GLY A 90 -1.45 -15.93 2.17
N ILE A 91 -1.80 -16.64 1.10
CA ILE A 91 -3.12 -17.23 0.90
C ILE A 91 -3.02 -18.74 1.00
N GLY A 92 -3.76 -19.32 1.95
CA GLY A 92 -3.93 -20.76 2.12
C GLY A 92 -5.30 -21.21 1.63
N LEU A 93 -5.37 -22.39 1.00
CA LEU A 93 -6.63 -22.97 0.51
C LEU A 93 -6.71 -24.43 0.94
N GLY A 94 -7.78 -24.76 1.67
CA GLY A 94 -8.03 -26.07 2.24
C GLY A 94 -7.08 -26.49 3.36
N SER A 95 -6.16 -25.61 3.76
CA SER A 95 -5.31 -25.71 4.96
C SER A 95 -4.70 -24.33 5.25
N ALA A 96 -4.20 -24.14 6.47
CA ALA A 96 -3.54 -22.89 6.87
C ALA A 96 -2.17 -22.63 6.19
N GLY A 97 -1.60 -23.62 5.50
CA GLY A 97 -0.36 -23.45 4.76
C GLY A 97 -0.54 -22.55 3.54
N GLU A 98 0.35 -21.56 3.38
CA GLU A 98 0.34 -20.65 2.24
C GLU A 98 0.68 -21.39 0.94
N LEU A 99 -0.20 -21.28 -0.06
CA LEU A 99 0.03 -21.82 -1.40
C LEU A 99 0.35 -20.73 -2.40
N LEU A 100 -0.20 -19.53 -2.17
CA LEU A 100 -0.02 -18.37 -3.01
C LEU A 100 0.38 -17.18 -2.14
N ARG A 101 1.12 -16.24 -2.73
CA ARG A 101 1.45 -14.96 -2.11
C ARG A 101 1.02 -13.82 -3.00
N PHE A 102 0.29 -12.88 -2.45
CA PHE A 102 -0.10 -11.67 -3.15
C PHE A 102 1.09 -10.71 -3.21
N LEU A 103 1.51 -10.34 -4.42
CA LEU A 103 2.50 -9.31 -4.65
C LEU A 103 1.87 -8.19 -5.46
N ASP A 104 1.96 -7.00 -4.92
CA ASP A 104 1.62 -5.78 -5.64
C ASP A 104 2.92 -5.00 -5.87
N PRO A 105 3.49 -5.04 -7.10
CA PRO A 105 4.80 -4.44 -7.40
C PRO A 105 4.82 -2.92 -7.21
N ASP A 106 3.66 -2.29 -7.34
CA ASP A 106 3.34 -1.07 -6.63
C ASP A 106 2.53 -1.50 -5.41
N PRO A 107 2.87 -1.14 -4.16
CA PRO A 107 1.92 -1.34 -3.08
C PRO A 107 0.57 -0.82 -3.54
N THR A 108 -0.41 -1.72 -3.52
CA THR A 108 -1.82 -1.51 -3.77
C THR A 108 -2.12 -0.06 -3.59
N VAL A 109 -2.44 0.62 -4.69
CA VAL A 109 -2.88 2.00 -4.62
C VAL A 109 -4.12 1.97 -3.75
N VAL A 110 -3.94 2.14 -2.45
CA VAL A 110 -4.87 2.89 -1.66
C VAL A 110 -4.81 4.25 -2.33
N THR A 111 -5.69 4.48 -3.31
CA THR A 111 -6.07 5.85 -3.63
C THR A 111 -6.65 6.35 -2.33
N ALA A 112 -5.81 7.03 -1.59
CA ALA A 112 -6.05 8.46 -1.48
C ALA A 112 -4.82 9.29 -1.10
N SER A 113 -3.60 8.74 -1.16
CA SER A 113 -2.38 9.54 -1.30
C SER A 113 -1.72 9.09 -2.59
N ARG A 114 -1.74 9.95 -3.59
CA ARG A 114 -1.02 9.73 -4.86
C ARG A 114 0.51 9.76 -4.65
N LEU A 115 0.98 9.84 -3.40
CA LEU A 115 2.34 10.11 -3.03
C LEU A 115 3.16 8.80 -3.01
N ARG A 116 4.20 8.74 -3.82
CA ARG A 116 5.13 7.61 -3.95
C ARG A 116 6.57 8.09 -3.79
N LEU A 117 7.46 7.20 -3.36
CA LEU A 117 8.90 7.45 -3.33
C LEU A 117 9.58 6.50 -4.31
N ASP A 118 10.25 7.05 -5.32
CA ASP A 118 11.20 6.29 -6.13
C ASP A 118 12.52 6.20 -5.36
N GLU A 119 12.79 5.05 -4.76
CA GLU A 119 14.01 4.83 -3.98
C GLU A 119 15.29 4.83 -4.82
N ARG A 120 15.20 4.49 -6.11
CA ARG A 120 16.36 4.48 -7.03
C ARG A 120 16.82 5.89 -7.33
N THR A 121 15.87 6.81 -7.53
CA THR A 121 16.16 8.22 -7.87
C THR A 121 16.03 9.16 -6.68
N GLN A 122 15.68 8.65 -5.49
CA GLN A 122 15.42 9.44 -4.27
C GLN A 122 14.48 10.62 -4.56
N THR A 123 13.38 10.36 -5.27
CA THR A 123 12.43 11.39 -5.71
C THR A 123 11.02 11.02 -5.30
N PHE A 124 10.31 11.96 -4.67
CA PHE A 124 8.88 11.81 -4.42
C PHE A 124 8.08 12.12 -5.67
N LEU A 125 7.06 11.31 -5.94
CA LEU A 125 6.11 11.47 -7.02
C LEU A 125 4.72 11.67 -6.42
N LEU A 126 3.96 12.64 -6.91
CA LEU A 126 2.54 12.76 -6.66
C LEU A 126 1.78 12.42 -7.95
N GLY A 127 1.21 11.22 -8.00
CA GLY A 127 0.73 10.61 -9.23
C GLY A 127 1.93 10.30 -10.13
N SER A 128 2.00 10.95 -11.29
CA SER A 128 3.13 10.87 -12.22
C SER A 128 4.07 12.08 -12.14
N LEU A 129 3.79 13.08 -11.29
CA LEU A 129 4.55 14.32 -11.24
C LEU A 129 5.64 14.26 -10.14
N PRO A 130 6.92 14.50 -10.46
CA PRO A 130 7.97 14.59 -9.44
C PRO A 130 7.82 15.86 -8.59
N LEU A 131 7.92 15.69 -7.27
CA LEU A 131 7.98 16.78 -6.31
C LEU A 131 9.42 17.28 -6.20
N SER A 132 9.64 18.53 -6.61
CA SER A 132 10.90 19.23 -6.35
C SER A 132 10.90 19.72 -4.89
N LEU A 133 11.71 19.06 -4.05
CA LEU A 133 11.82 19.33 -2.62
C LEU A 133 13.26 19.71 -2.25
N PRO A 134 13.48 20.79 -1.48
CA PRO A 134 14.75 21.04 -0.80
C PRO A 134 15.12 19.89 0.14
N PRO A 135 16.42 19.68 0.45
CA PRO A 135 16.89 18.54 1.23
C PRO A 135 16.16 18.35 2.57
N ASN A 136 15.91 19.43 3.32
CA ASN A 136 15.23 19.35 4.61
C ASN A 136 13.76 18.92 4.46
N GLN A 137 13.08 19.39 3.41
CA GLN A 137 11.69 19.01 3.13
C GLN A 137 11.61 17.56 2.63
N PHE A 138 12.60 17.12 1.84
CA PHE A 138 12.72 15.73 1.40
C PHE A 138 12.94 14.79 2.59
N ARG A 139 13.86 15.11 3.50
CA ARG A 139 14.12 14.33 4.71
C ARG A 139 12.88 14.25 5.60
N LEU A 140 12.21 15.38 5.80
CA LEU A 140 10.96 15.46 6.55
C LEU A 140 9.87 14.58 5.93
N LEU A 141 9.64 14.71 4.62
CA LEU A 141 8.63 13.92 3.93
C LEU A 141 8.99 12.43 3.94
N THR A 142 10.27 12.07 3.82
CA THR A 142 10.74 10.67 3.93
C THR A 142 10.41 10.08 5.29
N HIS A 143 10.67 10.82 6.36
CA HIS A 143 10.32 10.37 7.71
C HIS A 143 8.80 10.19 7.86
N LEU A 144 8.03 11.21 7.51
CA LEU A 144 6.56 11.17 7.58
C LEU A 144 5.95 10.07 6.70
N TYR A 145 6.55 9.79 5.54
CA TYR A 145 6.13 8.73 4.63
C TYR A 145 6.39 7.33 5.20
N ARG A 146 7.54 7.12 5.84
CA ARG A 146 7.87 5.84 6.52
C ARG A 146 6.99 5.59 7.74
N HIS A 147 6.49 6.64 8.37
CA HIS A 147 5.59 6.60 9.52
C HIS A 147 4.16 7.02 9.15
N MET A 148 3.76 6.82 7.89
CA MET A 148 2.46 7.26 7.38
C MET A 148 1.30 6.71 8.24
N GLY A 149 0.34 7.57 8.54
CA GLY A 149 -0.79 7.30 9.43
C GLY A 149 -0.49 7.49 10.92
N ASN A 150 0.79 7.49 11.33
CA ASN A 150 1.19 7.67 12.72
C ASN A 150 1.48 9.13 13.06
N LEU A 151 1.32 9.48 14.34
CA LEU A 151 1.76 10.77 14.88
C LEU A 151 3.29 10.79 14.93
N CYS A 152 3.88 11.73 14.20
CA CYS A 152 5.30 12.07 14.30
C CYS A 152 5.42 13.35 15.13
N THR A 153 6.14 13.31 16.24
CA THR A 153 6.33 14.46 17.14
C THR A 153 7.20 15.53 16.49
N ARG A 154 7.24 16.73 17.10
CA ARG A 154 8.10 17.81 16.59
C ARG A 154 9.57 17.42 16.73
N GLU A 155 9.90 16.75 17.82
CA GLU A 155 11.21 16.19 18.14
C GLU A 155 11.64 15.16 17.10
N GLU A 156 10.79 14.17 16.79
CA GLU A 156 11.09 13.15 15.78
C GLU A 156 11.27 13.76 14.38
N CYS A 157 10.40 14.71 14.02
CA CYS A 157 10.49 15.41 12.74
C CYS A 157 11.79 16.24 12.65
N ALA A 158 12.15 16.91 13.73
CA ALA A 158 13.37 17.70 13.84
C ALA A 158 14.63 16.84 13.70
N GLU A 159 14.72 15.76 14.48
CA GLU A 159 15.82 14.80 14.46
C GLU A 159 15.97 14.17 13.07
N ALA A 160 14.86 13.85 12.39
CA ALA A 160 14.92 13.32 11.03
C ALA A 160 15.51 14.31 10.01
N VAL A 161 15.24 15.61 10.18
CA VAL A 161 15.71 16.68 9.29
C VAL A 161 17.16 17.06 9.56
N TRP A 162 17.56 17.17 10.82
CA TRP A 162 18.87 17.70 11.21
C TRP A 162 19.86 16.63 11.69
N GLY A 163 19.40 15.46 12.12
CA GLY A 163 20.24 14.39 12.65
C GLY A 163 20.83 14.68 14.04
N ARG A 164 20.17 15.53 14.82
CA ARG A 164 20.55 15.92 16.19
C ARG A 164 19.30 16.20 17.02
N ASP A 165 19.46 16.20 18.34
CA ASP A 165 18.41 16.52 19.30
C ASP A 165 17.74 17.86 18.99
N TYR A 166 16.43 17.89 19.18
CA TYR A 166 15.59 19.05 18.95
C TYR A 166 15.80 20.13 20.03
N ASP A 167 16.14 21.34 19.59
CA ASP A 167 16.16 22.53 20.44
C ASP A 167 14.99 23.46 20.08
N PRO A 168 13.93 23.57 20.90
CA PRO A 168 12.79 24.42 20.62
C PRO A 168 13.15 25.90 20.34
N GLY A 169 14.23 26.42 20.92
CA GLY A 169 14.66 27.80 20.74
C GLY A 169 15.35 28.07 19.40
N MET A 170 16.03 27.08 18.83
CA MET A 170 16.73 27.21 17.53
C MET A 170 15.93 26.62 16.36
N ASP A 171 15.18 25.55 16.62
CA ASP A 171 14.71 24.66 15.57
C ASP A 171 13.23 24.84 15.25
N ALA A 172 12.42 25.35 16.18
CA ALA A 172 10.97 25.45 16.00
C ALA A 172 10.56 26.21 14.73
N GLU A 173 11.15 27.39 14.51
CA GLU A 173 10.85 28.21 13.32
C GLU A 173 11.30 27.51 12.02
N SER A 174 12.44 26.83 12.07
CA SER A 174 13.00 26.11 10.93
C SER A 174 12.14 24.88 10.56
N LEU A 175 11.61 24.18 11.56
CA LEU A 175 10.66 23.07 11.36
C LEU A 175 9.35 23.59 10.75
N ASP A 176 8.82 24.70 11.27
CA ASP A 176 7.57 25.28 10.78
C ASP A 176 7.71 25.75 9.32
N LYS A 177 8.87 26.32 8.94
CA LYS A 177 9.20 26.64 7.54
C LYS A 177 9.30 25.39 6.66
N ALA A 178 9.88 24.30 7.17
CA ALA A 178 9.95 23.04 6.43
C ALA A 178 8.56 22.44 6.18
N ILE A 179 7.70 22.42 7.20
CA ILE A 179 6.30 21.97 7.09
C ILE A 179 5.50 22.84 6.12
N SER A 180 5.63 24.16 6.22
CA SER A 180 4.94 25.09 5.32
C SER A 180 5.38 24.91 3.87
N GLY A 181 6.69 24.82 3.64
CA GLY A 181 7.25 24.58 2.31
C GLY A 181 6.81 23.24 1.71
N LEU A 182 6.74 22.20 2.54
CA LEU A 182 6.24 20.87 2.14
C LEU A 182 4.75 20.93 1.73
N ARG A 183 3.91 21.63 2.51
CA ARG A 183 2.50 21.86 2.12
C ARG A 183 2.37 22.62 0.81
N SER A 184 3.19 23.65 0.60
CA SER A 184 3.21 24.37 -0.67
C SER A 184 3.65 23.48 -1.83
N ALA A 185 4.63 22.61 -1.62
CA ALA A 185 5.07 21.67 -2.66
C ALA A 185 3.97 20.66 -3.02
N LEU A 186 3.27 20.12 -2.03
CA LEU A 186 2.12 19.24 -2.25
C LEU A 186 1.00 19.96 -2.99
N ARG A 187 0.61 21.16 -2.55
CA ARG A 187 -0.43 21.98 -3.19
C ARG A 187 -0.10 22.31 -4.65
N ARG A 188 1.15 22.65 -4.96
CA ARG A 188 1.57 22.95 -6.34
C ARG A 188 1.42 21.76 -7.27
N ALA A 189 1.53 20.54 -6.75
CA ALA A 189 1.38 19.32 -7.54
C ALA A 189 -0.08 18.87 -7.67
N ASP A 190 -0.89 19.11 -6.64
CA ASP A 190 -2.33 18.84 -6.59
C ASP A 190 -2.93 19.72 -5.48
N ASP A 191 -3.94 20.53 -5.81
CA ASP A 191 -4.51 21.54 -4.90
C ASP A 191 -4.96 20.94 -3.56
N ASP A 192 -5.47 19.71 -3.60
CA ASP A 192 -6.02 19.01 -2.44
C ASP A 192 -4.94 18.26 -1.64
N ALA A 193 -3.78 17.96 -2.24
CA ALA A 193 -2.75 17.12 -1.62
C ALA A 193 -2.08 17.74 -0.39
N ALA A 194 -2.21 19.05 -0.18
CA ALA A 194 -1.79 19.67 1.08
C ALA A 194 -2.55 19.11 2.30
N GLY A 195 -3.78 18.60 2.11
CA GLY A 195 -4.58 17.96 3.14
C GLY A 195 -4.02 16.63 3.64
N LEU A 196 -3.05 16.03 2.91
CA LEU A 196 -2.37 14.82 3.35
C LEU A 196 -1.53 15.07 4.61
N LEU A 197 -1.01 16.30 4.78
CA LEU A 197 -0.17 16.65 5.93
C LEU A 197 -0.98 17.38 7.02
N GLN A 198 -1.50 16.62 7.97
CA GLN A 198 -2.28 17.14 9.08
C GLN A 198 -1.41 17.56 10.26
N THR A 199 -1.75 18.70 10.87
CA THR A 199 -1.18 19.10 12.17
C THR A 199 -2.05 18.56 13.29
N ARG A 200 -1.45 17.83 14.22
CA ARG A 200 -2.05 17.47 15.51
C ARG A 200 -1.57 18.49 16.54
N ARG A 201 -2.41 19.49 16.82
CA ARG A 201 -2.04 20.66 17.63
C ARG A 201 -1.40 20.25 18.96
N GLY A 202 -0.21 20.78 19.23
CA GLY A 202 0.55 20.49 20.46
C GLY A 202 1.23 19.12 20.50
N MET A 203 1.06 18.29 19.47
CA MET A 203 1.60 16.91 19.43
C MET A 203 2.55 16.68 18.27
N GLY A 204 2.29 17.27 17.10
CA GLY A 204 3.14 17.07 15.91
C GLY A 204 2.34 16.98 14.62
N TYR A 205 2.73 16.06 13.75
CA TYR A 205 2.23 15.94 12.38
C TYR A 205 1.88 14.50 12.02
N VAL A 206 0.90 14.34 11.16
CA VAL A 206 0.51 13.05 10.59
C VAL A 206 0.43 13.22 9.09
N LEU A 207 1.12 12.34 8.36
CA LEU A 207 0.89 12.19 6.92
C LEU A 207 -0.17 11.12 6.72
N LEU A 208 -1.28 11.48 6.10
CA LEU A 208 -2.38 10.56 5.85
C LEU A 208 -2.11 9.73 4.58
N PRO A 209 -2.50 8.45 4.60
CA PRO A 209 -2.50 7.63 3.39
C PRO A 209 -3.58 8.07 2.41
N THR A 210 -4.54 8.87 2.87
CA THR A 210 -5.74 9.28 2.14
C THR A 210 -6.26 10.65 2.55
N LEU A 211 -6.61 11.52 1.59
CA LEU A 211 -7.49 12.66 1.89
C LEU A 211 -8.86 12.11 2.28
N THR A 212 -9.31 12.37 3.51
CA THR A 212 -10.71 12.17 3.89
C THR A 212 -11.54 13.26 3.24
N THR A 213 -12.34 12.89 2.24
CA THR A 213 -13.51 13.68 1.83
C THR A 213 -14.51 13.60 2.97
N GLU A 214 -14.76 14.73 3.64
CA GLU A 214 -15.97 14.89 4.46
C GLU A 214 -17.22 15.00 3.58
#